data_AF-A0A1V4ZD40-F1
#
_entry.id   AF-A0A1V4ZD40-F1
#
_cell.length_a   1.000
_cell.length_b   1.000
_cell.length_c   1.000
_cell.angle_alpha   90.00
_cell.angle_beta   90.00
_cell.angle_gamma   90.00
#
_symmetry.space_group_name_H-M   'P 1'
#
loop_
_entity.id
_entity.type
_entity.pdbx_description
1 polymer ?
#
loop_
_entity_poly.entity_id
_entity_poly.type
_entity_poly.pdbx_seq_one_letter_code
_entity_poly.pdbx_strand_id
1 'polypeptide(L)' 'MAAPTKIAQHHHCQECGRAFAGEERYCSDECESSRKGVLQKKKKQLLFLYAISFIILIVAVLFWA' A
#
# COMPACT_ATOMS: atom_id res chain seq x y z
N MET A 1 -25.64 -9.17 35.05
CA MET A 1 -24.90 -9.86 33.97
C MET A 1 -25.24 -9.14 32.69
N ALA A 2 -24.44 -8.15 32.30
CA ALA A 2 -24.70 -7.35 31.10
C ALA A 2 -24.34 -8.20 29.87
N ALA A 3 -25.32 -8.45 29.01
CA ALA A 3 -25.11 -9.15 27.75
C ALA A 3 -24.14 -8.33 26.87
N PRO A 4 -23.07 -8.93 26.30
CA PRO A 4 -22.21 -8.22 25.38
C PRO A 4 -23.02 -7.89 24.12
N THR A 5 -23.34 -6.62 23.95
CA THR A 5 -23.82 -6.09 22.68
C THR A 5 -22.75 -6.41 21.64
N LYS A 6 -23.04 -7.33 20.70
CA LYS A 6 -22.19 -7.57 19.54
C LYS A 6 -22.21 -6.30 18.69
N ILE A 7 -21.29 -5.39 18.98
CA ILE A 7 -20.99 -4.24 18.12
C ILE A 7 -20.57 -4.85 16.80
N ALA A 8 -21.38 -4.68 15.75
CA ALA A 8 -21.06 -5.16 14.42
C ALA A 8 -19.64 -4.69 14.06
N GLN A 9 -18.74 -5.63 13.76
CA GLN A 9 -17.39 -5.30 13.28
C GLN A 9 -17.57 -4.53 11.97
N HIS A 10 -17.39 -3.22 12.05
CA HIS A 10 -17.36 -2.34 10.90
C HIS A 10 -15.91 -2.27 10.43
N HIS A 11 -15.65 -2.70 9.19
CA HIS A 11 -14.37 -2.50 8.58
C HIS A 11 -14.31 -1.10 7.95
N HIS A 12 -13.21 -0.39 8.20
CA HIS A 12 -12.96 0.88 7.56
C HIS A 12 -12.22 0.67 6.24
N CYS A 13 -12.73 1.29 5.18
CA CYS A 13 -12.06 1.34 3.88
C CYS A 13 -10.68 1.95 4.03
N GLN A 14 -9.64 1.21 3.62
CA GLN A 14 -8.27 1.66 3.79
C GLN A 14 -7.95 2.89 2.92
N GLU A 15 -8.64 3.05 1.79
CA GLU A 15 -8.53 4.17 0.82
C GLU A 15 -9.31 5.42 1.23
N CYS A 16 -10.49 5.24 1.82
CA CYS A 16 -11.53 6.27 1.90
C CYS A 16 -12.09 6.47 3.31
N GLY A 17 -11.75 5.61 4.27
CA GLY A 17 -12.14 5.72 5.69
C GLY A 17 -13.60 5.41 5.99
N ARG A 18 -14.44 5.21 4.96
CA ARG A 18 -15.86 4.88 5.14
C ARG A 18 -16.01 3.55 5.88
N ALA A 19 -16.85 3.54 6.90
CA ALA A 19 -17.24 2.32 7.61
C ALA A 19 -18.21 1.53 6.73
N PHE A 20 -17.90 0.26 6.48
CA PHE A 20 -18.79 -0.64 5.74
C PHE A 20 -18.86 -2.00 6.45
N ALA A 21 -19.98 -2.69 6.25
CA ALA A 21 -20.20 -4.03 6.78
C ALA A 21 -19.76 -5.04 5.72
N GLY A 22 -18.55 -5.58 5.86
CA GLY A 22 -17.97 -6.58 4.98
C GLY A 22 -16.60 -7.03 5.48
N GLU A 23 -16.14 -8.21 5.07
CA GLU A 23 -14.79 -8.73 5.40
C GLU A 23 -13.71 -8.25 4.40
N GLU A 24 -14.13 -7.57 3.34
CA GLU A 24 -13.24 -7.01 2.32
C GLU A 24 -12.44 -5.81 2.84
N ARG A 25 -11.33 -5.46 2.16
CA ARG A 25 -10.39 -4.41 2.61
C ARG A 25 -10.74 -3.01 2.07
N TYR A 26 -11.64 -2.94 1.10
CA TYR A 26 -12.05 -1.73 0.40
C TYR A 26 -13.58 -1.73 0.29
N CYS A 27 -14.21 -0.55 0.32
CA CYS A 27 -15.67 -0.48 0.25
C CYS A 27 -16.24 -0.71 -1.17
N SER A 28 -15.39 -0.66 -2.20
CA SER A 28 -15.76 -0.77 -3.62
C SER A 28 -14.51 -1.07 -4.47
N ASP A 29 -14.71 -1.69 -5.64
CA ASP A 29 -13.66 -1.93 -6.66
C ASP A 29 -12.90 -0.66 -7.06
N GLU A 30 -13.56 0.50 -7.02
CA GLU A 30 -12.95 1.79 -7.34
C GLU A 30 -11.85 2.17 -6.33
N CYS A 31 -12.08 1.90 -5.05
CA CYS A 31 -11.08 2.12 -3.99
C CYS A 31 -9.93 1.12 -4.07
N GLU A 32 -10.21 -0.12 -4.45
CA GLU A 32 -9.16 -1.13 -4.67
C GLU A 32 -8.29 -0.80 -5.88
N SER A 33 -8.89 -0.43 -7.00
CA SER A 33 -8.20 -0.10 -8.25
C SER A 33 -7.37 1.18 -8.13
N SER A 34 -7.90 2.21 -7.45
CA SER A 34 -7.14 3.43 -7.12
C SER A 34 -5.89 3.10 -6.32
N ARG A 35 -6.02 2.32 -5.24
CA ARG A 35 -4.87 1.95 -4.41
C ARG A 35 -3.88 1.07 -5.16
N LYS A 36 -4.35 0.12 -5.97
CA LYS A 36 -3.49 -0.69 -6.86
C LYS A 36 -2.70 0.19 -7.83
N GLY A 37 -3.33 1.19 -8.44
CA GLY A 37 -2.67 2.14 -9.34
C GLY A 37 -1.59 2.96 -8.64
N VAL A 38 -1.88 3.45 -7.43
CA VAL A 38 -0.89 4.17 -6.60
C VAL A 38 0.27 3.25 -6.20
N LEU A 39 -0.01 2.03 -5.75
CA LEU A 39 1.01 1.05 -5.37
C LEU A 39 1.93 0.67 -6.52
N GLN A 40 1.38 0.49 -7.73
CA GLN A 40 2.20 0.22 -8.92
C GLN A 40 3.13 1.39 -9.27
N LYS A 41 2.64 2.64 -9.15
CA LYS A 41 3.48 3.83 -9.35
C LYS A 41 4.60 3.91 -8.30
N LYS A 42 4.27 3.69 -7.02
CA LYS A 42 5.26 3.66 -5.92
C LYS A 42 6.30 2.57 -6.12
N LYS A 43 5.89 1.37 -6.56
CA LYS A 43 6.80 0.26 -6.87
C LYS A 43 7.78 0.61 -7.99
N LYS A 44 7.30 1.26 -9.06
CA LYS A 44 8.16 1.73 -10.15
C LYS A 44 9.15 2.81 -9.68
N GLN A 45 8.71 3.76 -8.85
CA GLN A 45 9.58 4.77 -8.27
C GLN A 45 10.69 4.15 -7.39
N LEU A 46 10.33 3.17 -6.56
CA LEU A 46 11.30 2.45 -5.72
C LEU A 46 12.32 1.68 -6.57
N LEU A 47 11.87 0.96 -7.60
CA LEU A 47 12.75 0.27 -8.54
C LEU A 47 13.72 1.22 -9.23
N PHE A 48 13.24 2.39 -9.65
CA PHE A 48 14.06 3.42 -10.29
C PHE A 48 15.14 3.97 -9.35
N LEU A 49 14.78 4.29 -8.10
CA LEU A 49 15.74 4.72 -7.08
C LEU A 49 16.78 3.65 -6.78
N TYR A 50 16.36 2.38 -6.70
CA TYR A 50 17.26 1.25 -6.49
C TYR A 50 18.23 1.08 -7.66
N ALA A 51 17.75 1.20 -8.89
CA ALA A 51 18.59 1.12 -10.09
C ALA A 51 19.66 2.23 -10.11
N ILE A 52 19.29 3.48 -9.80
CA ILE A 52 20.24 4.59 -9.70
C ILE A 52 21.28 4.33 -8.61
N SER A 53 20.83 3.93 -7.42
CA SER A 53 21.71 3.59 -6.30
C SER A 53 22.73 2.53 -6.71
N PHE A 54 22.28 1.49 -7.42
CA PHE A 54 23.14 0.41 -7.90
C PHE A 54 24.18 0.91 -8.92
N ILE A 55 23.79 1.79 -9.84
CA ILE A 55 24.71 2.41 -10.80
C ILE A 55 25.79 3.21 -10.08
N ILE A 56 25.40 4.02 -9.08
CA ILE A 56 26.36 4.83 -8.30
C ILE A 56 27.36 3.93 -7.58
N LEU A 57 26.89 2.83 -6.96
CA LEU A 57 27.77 1.87 -6.31
C LEU A 57 28.76 1.23 -7.29
N ILE A 58 28.31 0.83 -8.48
CA ILE A 58 29.20 0.25 -9.51
C ILE A 58 30.26 1.28 -9.92
N VAL A 59 29.86 2.52 -10.21
CA VAL A 59 30.80 3.58 -10.60
C VAL A 59 31.80 3.86 -9.49
N ALA A 60 31.36 3.93 -8.23
CA ALA A 60 32.25 4.15 -7.09
C ALA A 60 33.27 3.02 -6.93
N VAL A 61 32.85 1.76 -7.08
CA VAL A 61 33.75 0.61 -7.02
C VAL A 61 34.73 0.62 -8.19
N LEU A 62 34.26 0.88 -9.41
CA LEU A 62 35.13 0.92 -10.61
C LEU A 62 36.09 2.11 -10.61
N PHE A 63 35.76 3.21 -9.95
CA PHE A 63 36.63 4.38 -9.84
C PHE A 63 37.67 4.21 -8.72
N TRP A 64 37.40 3.36 -7.73
CA TRP A 64 38.29 3.10 -6.61
C TRP A 64 39.13 1.82 -6.76
N ALA A 65 38.70 0.89 -7.61
CA ALA A 65 39.48 -0.27 -8.08
C ALA A 65 40.44 0.12 -9.20
#